data_AF-A0A512UNV1-F1
#
_entry.id   AF-A0A512UNV1-F1
#
_cell.length_a   1.000
_cell.length_b   1.000
_cell.length_c   1.000
_cell.angle_alpha   90.00
_cell.angle_beta   90.00
_cell.angle_gamma   90.00
#
_symmetry.space_group_name_H-M   'P 1'
#
loop_
_entity.id
_entity.type
_entity.pdbx_description
1 polymer ?
#
loop_
_entity_poly.entity_id
_entity_poly.type
_entity_poly.pdbx_seq_one_letter_code
_entity_poly.pdbx_strand_id
1 'polypeptide(L)'
;MSDKFLPTPVEVPTKTSLPGDMDMLLFENVFDDANTLVHGLADFETNVLPNIPTASPSSERLTDLKPFHSQIILNDSPKKNVFFDENELEGYLQNTDIGTNPMLAQSWNVFNNYMAETVAQDPRQELSNSHLLQIVIDTYQLSAVEQKYYHDSVFGQGCIFFFPFISNKSDDKVMHVLLEYSMVLKFVVYAMMALSASCLFTITKNPEHEINQKKYSRVCMKLMVRAFTDLKNNESSLWHIEGLILTVLILTMLFSDMSRSDTSQTPVSWIAHLNSARSLLIKYKNLKSQSSLHRPDSLGIVIAKSLFFCYDWNINMCLPVDAIRSDHLDELWAITGNIDAMIEDQDHIDALKRLGLMIPASKSNSAFNTFNVLTPEVMKIIYEILDTICHLNMGFAEGKSRQASPEAISNIMALIDKAMKQKVVPGVSSTNKYIISLENPAHPAHPNVSGRIVLPGCAYGIDTDIPTQTCYSWCDVVVKSHVYFLYLKILTSRGLLPLPRSHPLIKALIAEIMDLMFFVKPKSTPGFEPSQALLTSENYYLSKCLFDHRAIMLQFPVRLCIELADSDVDFEKLELFFEGLVLVGCGNSSVAAEKVRENKIASKKRSLSKPKGENSDLDYQTQIFDIY
;
A
#
# COMPACT_ATOMS: atom_id res chain seq x y z
N MET A 1 20.66 17.00 78.04
CA MET A 1 19.67 16.33 78.91
C MET A 1 18.31 16.71 78.36
N SER A 2 17.80 15.94 77.39
CA SER A 2 16.79 14.88 77.61
C SER A 2 15.41 15.47 77.90
N ASP A 3 14.51 15.58 76.92
CA ASP A 3 13.54 14.54 76.55
C ASP A 3 12.51 15.06 75.52
N LYS A 4 12.10 14.13 74.63
CA LYS A 4 10.78 13.99 73.98
C LYS A 4 10.24 15.11 73.06
N PHE A 5 10.19 14.82 71.75
CA PHE A 5 8.95 14.79 70.97
C PHE A 5 9.19 13.93 69.70
N LEU A 6 8.36 12.88 69.55
CA LEU A 6 8.26 12.06 68.34
C LEU A 6 7.70 12.90 67.18
N PRO A 7 8.20 12.79 65.93
CA PRO A 7 7.48 13.26 64.76
C PRO A 7 6.42 12.22 64.36
N THR A 8 5.21 12.73 64.14
CA THR A 8 4.07 12.06 63.52
C THR A 8 4.43 11.42 62.17
N PRO A 9 3.84 10.27 61.80
CA PRO A 9 4.03 9.72 60.46
C PRO A 9 3.35 10.63 59.44
N VAL A 10 4.12 11.10 58.46
CA VAL A 10 3.60 11.78 57.28
C VAL A 10 2.82 10.75 56.47
N GLU A 11 1.50 10.94 56.38
CA GLU A 11 0.64 10.18 55.48
C GLU A 11 1.16 10.31 54.04
N VAL A 12 1.47 9.16 53.44
CA VAL A 12 1.67 9.04 52.00
C VAL A 12 0.31 9.26 51.34
N PRO A 13 0.14 10.25 50.43
CA PRO A 13 -1.09 10.37 49.68
C PRO A 13 -1.21 9.16 48.75
N THR A 14 -2.10 8.24 49.14
CA THR A 14 -2.60 7.17 48.28
C THR A 14 -3.67 7.76 47.36
N LYS A 15 -3.68 7.25 46.12
CA LYS A 15 -4.61 7.55 45.02
C LYS A 15 -4.41 8.90 44.32
N THR A 16 -3.50 8.90 43.33
CA THR A 16 -3.78 9.62 42.08
C THR A 16 -4.92 8.90 41.37
N SER A 17 -6.02 9.62 41.20
CA SER A 17 -7.23 9.25 40.46
C SER A 17 -6.91 8.74 39.05
N LEU A 18 -7.51 7.61 38.69
CA LEU A 18 -7.57 7.06 37.34
C LEU A 18 -8.14 8.09 36.35
N PRO A 19 -7.55 8.27 35.15
CA PRO A 19 -8.23 8.90 34.03
C PRO A 19 -9.22 7.86 33.47
N GLY A 20 -10.46 7.85 33.97
CA GLY A 20 -11.42 6.77 33.69
C GLY A 20 -12.57 7.19 32.77
N ASP A 21 -13.32 8.22 33.13
CA ASP A 21 -14.66 8.38 32.55
C ASP A 21 -14.71 9.06 31.17
N MET A 22 -13.76 9.94 30.85
CA MET A 22 -13.70 10.57 29.52
C MET A 22 -13.08 9.64 28.46
N ASP A 23 -12.06 8.87 28.85
CA ASP A 23 -11.39 7.91 27.96
C ASP A 23 -12.33 6.75 27.58
N MET A 24 -13.24 6.33 28.48
CA MET A 24 -14.23 5.29 28.17
C MET A 24 -15.31 5.76 27.20
N LEU A 25 -15.89 6.95 27.36
CA LEU A 25 -16.91 7.47 26.43
C LEU A 25 -16.36 7.64 25.00
N LEU A 26 -15.08 7.98 24.87
CA LEU A 26 -14.42 8.13 23.58
C LEU A 26 -14.07 6.77 22.97
N PHE A 27 -13.64 5.80 23.80
CA PHE A 27 -13.45 4.42 23.37
C PHE A 27 -14.77 3.81 22.88
N GLU A 28 -15.87 4.00 23.61
CA GLU A 28 -17.23 3.59 23.21
C GLU A 28 -17.62 4.18 21.86
N ASN A 29 -17.33 5.45 21.57
CA ASN A 29 -17.63 6.06 20.26
C ASN A 29 -16.80 5.45 19.11
N VAL A 30 -15.49 5.25 19.31
CA VAL A 30 -14.63 4.62 18.30
C VAL A 30 -15.02 3.15 18.11
N PHE A 31 -15.44 2.50 19.18
CA PHE A 31 -15.94 1.14 19.17
C PHE A 31 -17.28 1.01 18.45
N ASP A 32 -18.26 1.86 18.76
CA ASP A 32 -19.57 1.88 18.09
C ASP A 32 -19.42 2.18 16.60
N ASP A 33 -18.46 3.02 16.22
CA ASP A 33 -18.16 3.28 14.82
C ASP A 33 -17.36 2.17 14.15
N ALA A 34 -16.44 1.51 14.85
CA ALA A 34 -15.75 0.31 14.36
C ALA A 34 -16.73 -0.85 14.22
N ASN A 35 -17.71 -0.95 15.11
CA ASN A 35 -18.80 -1.91 15.08
C ASN A 35 -19.77 -1.59 13.94
N THR A 36 -20.21 -0.34 13.80
CA THR A 36 -20.99 0.15 12.66
C THR A 36 -20.23 -0.02 11.36
N LEU A 37 -18.91 0.11 11.37
CA LEU A 37 -18.06 -0.15 10.22
C LEU A 37 -17.98 -1.64 9.90
N VAL A 38 -17.75 -2.50 10.88
CA VAL A 38 -17.62 -3.95 10.66
C VAL A 38 -18.95 -4.56 10.25
N HIS A 39 -20.04 -4.14 10.89
CA HIS A 39 -21.41 -4.47 10.47
C HIS A 39 -21.76 -3.79 9.16
N GLY A 40 -21.34 -2.55 8.92
CA GLY A 40 -21.52 -1.86 7.64
C GLY A 40 -20.75 -2.52 6.51
N LEU A 41 -19.52 -2.96 6.72
CA LEU A 41 -18.74 -3.77 5.79
C LEU A 41 -19.40 -5.15 5.56
N ALA A 42 -20.23 -5.61 6.49
CA ALA A 42 -21.07 -6.79 6.34
C ALA A 42 -22.47 -6.52 5.70
N ASP A 43 -23.01 -5.30 5.82
CA ASP A 43 -24.42 -4.92 5.54
C ASP A 43 -24.61 -3.70 4.58
N PHE A 44 -23.57 -3.16 3.94
CA PHE A 44 -23.54 -1.77 3.42
C PHE A 44 -24.69 -1.33 2.47
N GLU A 45 -25.77 -0.73 2.96
CA GLU A 45 -26.70 0.10 2.17
C GLU A 45 -26.48 1.62 2.42
N THR A 46 -26.04 2.32 1.36
CA THR A 46 -26.15 3.75 1.01
C THR A 46 -26.23 4.85 2.09
N ASN A 47 -25.23 5.74 2.09
CA ASN A 47 -25.42 7.18 2.34
C ASN A 47 -25.20 7.96 1.03
N VAL A 48 -26.31 8.31 0.36
CA VAL A 48 -26.34 9.25 -0.78
C VAL A 48 -26.73 10.63 -0.23
N LEU A 49 -25.87 11.65 -0.38
CA LEU A 49 -26.22 13.05 -0.13
C LEU A 49 -27.25 13.56 -1.17
N PRO A 50 -28.10 14.55 -0.83
CA PRO A 50 -29.36 14.81 -1.51
C PRO A 50 -29.21 15.60 -2.83
N ASN A 51 -30.18 15.32 -3.71
CA ASN A 51 -30.42 15.90 -5.04
C ASN A 51 -30.22 17.43 -5.17
N ILE A 52 -29.50 17.83 -6.21
CA ILE A 52 -29.61 19.16 -6.85
C ILE A 52 -30.29 18.96 -8.21
N PRO A 53 -31.28 19.78 -8.63
CA PRO A 53 -32.01 19.58 -9.88
C PRO A 53 -31.13 19.91 -11.09
N THR A 54 -31.11 19.01 -12.06
CA THR A 54 -30.43 19.15 -13.35
C THR A 54 -31.23 20.02 -14.33
N ALA A 55 -30.49 20.80 -15.13
CA ALA A 55 -30.96 21.24 -16.44
C ALA A 55 -29.87 20.95 -17.49
N SER A 56 -30.29 20.21 -18.52
CA SER A 56 -29.66 19.91 -19.81
C SER A 56 -28.88 18.58 -19.97
N PRO A 57 -29.03 17.89 -21.12
CA PRO A 57 -28.94 16.43 -21.22
C PRO A 57 -27.74 15.94 -22.04
N SER A 58 -26.91 15.08 -21.45
CA SER A 58 -26.08 14.06 -22.15
C SER A 58 -25.25 13.28 -21.13
N SER A 59 -25.89 12.46 -20.30
CA SER A 59 -25.23 11.45 -19.47
C SER A 59 -26.24 10.41 -18.99
N GLU A 60 -26.76 9.59 -19.91
CA GLU A 60 -27.64 8.45 -19.57
C GLU A 60 -26.85 7.18 -19.21
N ARG A 61 -25.71 7.28 -18.51
CA ARG A 61 -24.96 6.09 -18.05
C ARG A 61 -24.64 6.02 -16.57
N LEU A 62 -25.12 6.94 -15.74
CA LEU A 62 -24.79 6.96 -14.31
C LEU A 62 -25.97 6.99 -13.34
N THR A 63 -27.22 6.92 -13.80
CA THR A 63 -28.40 7.12 -12.93
C THR A 63 -29.22 5.87 -12.59
N ASP A 64 -28.77 4.66 -12.98
CA ASP A 64 -29.52 3.41 -12.73
C ASP A 64 -28.84 2.43 -11.75
N LEU A 65 -27.91 2.90 -10.91
CA LEU A 65 -27.34 2.07 -9.83
C LEU A 65 -28.26 2.06 -8.62
N LYS A 66 -29.11 1.02 -8.52
CA LYS A 66 -29.89 0.69 -7.31
C LYS A 66 -28.95 0.31 -6.15
N PRO A 67 -29.37 0.46 -4.87
CA PRO A 67 -28.59 0.02 -3.70
C PRO A 67 -28.53 -1.52 -3.66
N PHE A 68 -27.34 -2.11 -3.49
CA PHE A 68 -27.09 -3.54 -3.80
C PHE A 68 -26.18 -4.25 -2.78
N HIS A 69 -26.54 -4.35 -1.49
CA HIS A 69 -25.73 -5.18 -0.56
C HIS A 69 -26.49 -6.06 0.43
N SER A 70 -27.81 -6.08 0.43
CA SER A 70 -28.58 -7.03 1.25
C SER A 70 -28.55 -8.48 0.73
N GLN A 71 -28.01 -8.79 -0.47
CA GLN A 71 -28.20 -10.12 -1.10
C GLN A 71 -26.96 -11.03 -1.18
N ILE A 72 -25.73 -10.56 -0.97
CA ILE A 72 -24.53 -11.38 -1.29
C ILE A 72 -23.75 -11.88 -0.07
N ILE A 73 -23.79 -11.20 1.08
CA ILE A 73 -22.99 -11.62 2.24
C ILE A 73 -23.84 -12.33 3.31
N LEU A 74 -25.12 -11.96 3.44
CA LEU A 74 -25.97 -12.39 4.57
C LEU A 74 -27.39 -12.91 4.24
N ASN A 75 -27.96 -12.72 3.04
CA ASN A 75 -29.32 -13.21 2.70
C ASN A 75 -29.40 -14.18 1.51
N ASP A 76 -28.36 -14.97 1.23
CA ASP A 76 -28.61 -16.17 0.45
C ASP A 76 -29.60 -17.02 1.23
N SER A 77 -30.84 -17.10 0.74
CA SER A 77 -31.86 -17.97 1.31
C SER A 77 -31.23 -19.34 1.59
N PRO A 78 -31.51 -19.99 2.75
CA PRO A 78 -30.74 -21.13 3.27
C PRO A 78 -30.71 -22.38 2.36
N LYS A 79 -31.29 -22.31 1.17
CA LYS A 79 -31.36 -23.41 0.21
C LYS A 79 -30.28 -23.37 -0.90
N LYS A 80 -29.39 -22.37 -0.95
CA LYS A 80 -28.34 -22.33 -2.00
C LYS A 80 -27.02 -21.63 -1.62
N ASN A 81 -26.57 -21.68 -0.36
CA ASN A 81 -25.17 -21.35 -0.03
C ASN A 81 -24.26 -22.47 -0.61
N VAL A 82 -23.61 -22.23 -1.75
CA VAL A 82 -22.78 -23.25 -2.44
C VAL A 82 -21.43 -23.50 -1.73
N PHE A 83 -21.02 -22.64 -0.80
CA PHE A 83 -19.66 -22.64 -0.24
C PHE A 83 -19.53 -23.04 1.23
N PHE A 84 -20.62 -23.09 2.00
CA PHE A 84 -20.58 -23.43 3.43
C PHE A 84 -21.87 -24.12 3.89
N ASP A 85 -21.72 -25.10 4.77
CA ASP A 85 -22.71 -25.44 5.78
C ASP A 85 -22.54 -24.48 6.99
N GLU A 86 -23.62 -24.03 7.63
CA GLU A 86 -23.54 -23.16 8.83
C GLU A 86 -22.74 -23.82 9.96
N ASN A 87 -22.75 -25.15 10.02
CA ASN A 87 -21.95 -25.93 10.98
C ASN A 87 -20.44 -25.83 10.72
N GLU A 88 -20.00 -25.74 9.46
CA GLU A 88 -18.58 -25.59 9.10
C GLU A 88 -18.06 -24.21 9.53
N LEU A 89 -18.91 -23.19 9.39
CA LEU A 89 -18.60 -21.84 9.80
C LEU A 89 -18.48 -21.70 11.32
N GLU A 90 -19.36 -22.33 12.10
CA GLU A 90 -19.26 -22.32 13.57
C GLU A 90 -17.92 -22.92 14.05
N GLY A 91 -17.39 -23.92 13.33
CA GLY A 91 -16.04 -24.45 13.58
C GLY A 91 -14.95 -23.38 13.46
N TYR A 92 -15.07 -22.47 12.49
CA TYR A 92 -14.11 -21.36 12.31
C TYR A 92 -14.17 -20.31 13.42
N LEU A 93 -15.30 -20.19 14.10
CA LEU A 93 -15.46 -19.25 15.20
C LEU A 93 -15.03 -19.81 16.56
N GLN A 94 -14.60 -21.08 16.62
CA GLN A 94 -14.03 -21.67 17.83
C GLN A 94 -12.61 -21.12 18.12
N ASN A 95 -12.19 -21.23 19.38
CA ASN A 95 -10.85 -20.86 19.86
C ASN A 95 -10.51 -19.35 19.74
N THR A 96 -11.51 -18.48 19.62
CA THR A 96 -11.33 -17.01 19.52
C THR A 96 -11.45 -16.28 20.86
N ASP A 97 -11.95 -16.94 21.89
CA ASP A 97 -12.18 -16.31 23.20
C ASP A 97 -11.00 -16.57 24.15
N ILE A 98 -10.42 -15.47 24.65
CA ILE A 98 -9.28 -15.46 25.59
C ILE A 98 -9.65 -16.17 26.89
N GLY A 99 -10.90 -16.06 27.34
CA GLY A 99 -11.37 -16.67 28.60
C GLY A 99 -11.45 -18.19 28.56
N THR A 100 -11.58 -18.78 27.36
CA THR A 100 -11.77 -20.22 27.16
C THR A 100 -10.59 -20.92 26.49
N ASN A 101 -9.70 -20.18 25.81
CA ASN A 101 -8.50 -20.73 25.18
C ASN A 101 -7.22 -20.38 25.97
N PRO A 102 -6.61 -21.35 26.70
CA PRO A 102 -5.44 -21.09 27.54
C PRO A 102 -4.18 -20.71 26.73
N MET A 103 -4.04 -21.22 25.50
CA MET A 103 -2.94 -20.83 24.61
C MET A 103 -3.09 -19.39 24.15
N LEU A 104 -4.32 -18.98 23.80
CA LEU A 104 -4.62 -17.60 23.44
C LEU A 104 -4.40 -16.65 24.62
N ALA A 105 -4.77 -17.03 25.84
CA ALA A 105 -4.50 -16.25 27.05
C ALA A 105 -2.99 -16.09 27.31
N GLN A 106 -2.20 -17.14 27.08
CA GLN A 106 -0.74 -17.06 27.16
C GLN A 106 -0.17 -16.10 26.09
N SER A 107 -0.60 -16.26 24.84
CA SER A 107 -0.22 -15.39 23.73
C SER A 107 -0.60 -13.93 24.00
N TRP A 108 -1.77 -13.68 24.56
CA TRP A 108 -2.24 -12.35 24.96
C TRP A 108 -1.35 -11.70 26.02
N ASN A 109 -0.95 -12.45 27.05
CA ASN A 109 -0.05 -11.94 28.08
C ASN A 109 1.33 -11.58 27.51
N VAL A 110 1.86 -12.42 26.63
CA VAL A 110 3.13 -12.17 25.92
C VAL A 110 3.01 -10.91 25.06
N PHE A 111 1.97 -10.83 24.22
CA PHE A 111 1.69 -9.69 23.35
C PHE A 111 1.53 -8.38 24.14
N ASN A 112 0.74 -8.38 25.22
CA ASN A 112 0.54 -7.20 26.05
C ASN A 112 1.83 -6.71 26.71
N ASN A 113 2.69 -7.62 27.17
CA ASN A 113 3.97 -7.24 27.77
C ASN A 113 4.88 -6.56 26.74
N TYR A 114 4.94 -7.08 25.50
CA TYR A 114 5.72 -6.46 24.43
C TYR A 114 5.18 -5.10 24.00
N MET A 115 3.86 -4.95 23.94
CA MET A 115 3.23 -3.69 23.52
C MET A 115 3.18 -2.62 24.63
N ALA A 116 3.33 -3.01 25.90
CA ALA A 116 3.38 -2.10 27.04
C ALA A 116 4.77 -1.49 27.28
N GLU A 117 5.85 -2.15 26.84
CA GLU A 117 7.21 -1.64 26.96
C GLU A 117 7.50 -0.57 25.90
N THR A 118 7.97 0.60 26.35
CA THR A 118 8.34 1.69 25.44
C THR A 118 9.47 1.27 24.51
N VAL A 119 9.48 1.83 23.30
CA VAL A 119 10.52 1.73 22.28
C VAL A 119 11.95 1.72 22.89
N ALA A 120 12.22 2.41 23.99
CA ALA A 120 13.56 2.57 24.57
C ALA A 120 14.31 1.30 25.06
N GLN A 121 13.67 0.17 25.39
CA GLN A 121 14.37 -1.04 25.84
C GLN A 121 13.70 -2.29 25.30
N ASP A 122 14.47 -3.11 24.59
CA ASP A 122 13.97 -4.30 23.93
C ASP A 122 14.69 -5.54 24.50
N PRO A 123 14.12 -6.21 25.51
CA PRO A 123 14.59 -7.49 25.98
C PRO A 123 13.90 -8.64 25.22
N ARG A 124 13.39 -8.44 24.00
CA ARG A 124 12.87 -9.54 23.18
C ARG A 124 13.99 -10.58 23.03
N GLN A 125 13.86 -11.71 23.73
CA GLN A 125 14.31 -12.97 23.16
C GLN A 125 13.45 -13.16 21.92
N GLU A 126 13.83 -12.53 20.80
CA GLU A 126 13.00 -12.44 19.59
C GLU A 126 12.64 -13.86 19.15
N LEU A 127 11.37 -14.23 19.33
CA LEU A 127 10.82 -15.45 18.76
C LEU A 127 10.96 -15.33 17.24
N SER A 128 11.56 -16.31 16.58
CA SER A 128 11.68 -16.25 15.12
C SER A 128 10.30 -16.24 14.45
N ASN A 129 10.21 -15.71 13.22
CA ASN A 129 8.96 -15.74 12.44
C ASN A 129 8.43 -17.18 12.29
N SER A 130 9.31 -18.17 12.22
CA SER A 130 8.92 -19.59 12.16
C SER A 130 8.28 -20.07 13.46
N HIS A 131 8.79 -19.63 14.62
CA HIS A 131 8.18 -19.97 15.91
C HIS A 131 6.84 -19.28 16.09
N LEU A 132 6.73 -17.99 15.73
CA LEU A 132 5.46 -17.26 15.80
C LEU A 132 4.40 -17.90 14.90
N LEU A 133 4.75 -18.26 13.66
CA LEU A 133 3.87 -18.98 12.74
C LEU A 133 3.36 -20.30 13.35
N GLN A 134 4.25 -21.08 13.99
CA GLN A 134 3.84 -22.32 14.64
C GLN A 134 2.87 -22.08 15.81
N ILE A 135 3.12 -21.04 16.63
CA ILE A 135 2.22 -20.66 17.72
C ILE A 135 0.82 -20.36 17.19
N VAL A 136 0.70 -19.62 16.07
CA VAL A 136 -0.61 -19.32 15.46
C VAL A 136 -1.29 -20.60 14.95
N ILE A 137 -0.54 -21.47 14.27
CA ILE A 137 -1.06 -22.74 13.75
C ILE A 137 -1.63 -23.59 14.89
N ASP A 138 -0.89 -23.69 16.01
CA ASP A 138 -1.30 -24.50 17.15
C ASP A 138 -2.47 -23.86 17.91
N THR A 139 -2.44 -22.54 18.10
CA THR A 139 -3.48 -21.79 18.84
C THR A 139 -4.84 -21.87 18.15
N TYR A 140 -4.88 -21.79 16.83
CA TYR A 140 -6.12 -21.80 16.05
C TYR A 140 -6.43 -23.14 15.36
N GLN A 141 -5.55 -24.13 15.50
CA GLN A 141 -5.69 -25.48 14.94
C GLN A 141 -5.93 -25.44 13.42
N LEU A 142 -5.09 -24.70 12.69
CA LEU A 142 -5.23 -24.53 11.24
C LEU A 142 -5.09 -25.88 10.52
N SER A 143 -5.98 -26.15 9.57
CA SER A 143 -5.93 -27.35 8.73
C SER A 143 -4.70 -27.37 7.83
N ALA A 144 -4.33 -28.53 7.28
CA ALA A 144 -3.17 -28.65 6.38
C ALA A 144 -3.24 -27.71 5.16
N VAL A 145 -4.45 -27.44 4.64
CA VAL A 145 -4.66 -26.50 3.53
C VAL A 145 -4.43 -25.06 3.99
N GLU A 146 -4.94 -24.69 5.15
CA GLU A 146 -4.73 -23.34 5.73
C GLU A 146 -3.27 -23.09 6.07
N GLN A 147 -2.59 -24.07 6.65
CA GLN A 147 -1.15 -24.00 6.93
C GLN A 147 -0.34 -23.69 5.67
N LYS A 148 -0.71 -24.27 4.52
CA LYS A 148 -0.05 -24.00 3.24
C LYS A 148 -0.16 -22.52 2.84
N TYR A 149 -1.35 -21.93 2.89
CA TYR A 149 -1.55 -20.52 2.53
C TYR A 149 -0.94 -19.57 3.56
N TYR A 150 -1.05 -19.89 4.84
CA TYR A 150 -0.46 -19.06 5.90
C TYR A 150 1.07 -19.11 5.87
N HIS A 151 1.67 -20.26 5.57
CA HIS A 151 3.10 -20.36 5.33
C HIS A 151 3.52 -19.57 4.09
N ASP A 152 2.72 -19.59 3.01
CA ASP A 152 3.01 -18.78 1.82
C ASP A 152 2.91 -17.26 2.09
N SER A 153 1.95 -16.82 2.90
CA SER A 153 1.84 -15.40 3.30
C SER A 153 3.03 -14.92 4.12
N VAL A 154 3.76 -15.82 4.80
CA VAL A 154 4.89 -15.47 5.68
C VAL A 154 6.24 -15.66 4.99
N PHE A 155 6.45 -16.76 4.25
CA PHE A 155 7.74 -17.11 3.65
C PHE A 155 7.70 -17.27 2.12
N GLY A 156 6.51 -17.32 1.53
CA GLY A 156 6.30 -17.66 0.13
C GLY A 156 6.21 -16.46 -0.80
N GLN A 157 5.32 -16.54 -1.79
CA GLN A 157 5.06 -15.46 -2.76
C GLN A 157 4.12 -14.41 -2.16
N GLY A 158 3.13 -14.83 -1.38
CA GLY A 158 2.24 -13.92 -0.66
C GLY A 158 3.00 -12.88 0.16
N CYS A 159 4.06 -13.29 0.86
CA CYS A 159 4.92 -12.38 1.64
C CYS A 159 5.54 -11.25 0.80
N ILE A 160 6.05 -11.55 -0.39
CA ILE A 160 6.66 -10.52 -1.25
C ILE A 160 5.57 -9.63 -1.87
N PHE A 161 4.37 -10.17 -2.09
CA PHE A 161 3.23 -9.38 -2.53
C PHE A 161 2.81 -8.34 -1.46
N PHE A 162 2.85 -8.71 -0.17
CA PHE A 162 2.65 -7.78 0.95
C PHE A 162 3.71 -6.67 0.98
N PHE A 163 4.96 -7.04 0.76
CA PHE A 163 6.10 -6.12 0.87
C PHE A 163 7.14 -6.40 -0.23
N PRO A 164 7.01 -5.74 -1.40
CA PRO A 164 7.89 -6.00 -2.56
C PRO A 164 9.38 -5.75 -2.33
N PHE A 165 9.73 -4.88 -1.37
CA PHE A 165 11.11 -4.54 -1.01
C PHE A 165 11.64 -5.33 0.20
N ILE A 166 11.14 -6.55 0.42
CA ILE A 166 11.66 -7.46 1.43
C ILE A 166 13.10 -7.90 1.10
N SER A 167 14.01 -7.79 2.08
CA SER A 167 15.42 -8.21 1.89
C SER A 167 15.70 -9.62 2.36
N ASN A 168 14.97 -10.10 3.37
CA ASN A 168 15.09 -11.46 3.88
C ASN A 168 13.71 -11.93 4.35
N LYS A 169 13.15 -12.94 3.68
CA LYS A 169 11.83 -13.48 4.03
C LYS A 169 11.79 -14.16 5.38
N SER A 170 12.92 -14.72 5.86
CA SER A 170 12.93 -15.48 7.10
C SER A 170 12.99 -14.62 8.37
N ASP A 171 13.43 -13.37 8.24
CA ASP A 171 13.62 -12.41 9.34
C ASP A 171 13.06 -11.03 8.96
N ASP A 172 11.92 -11.01 8.28
CA ASP A 172 11.24 -9.77 7.95
C ASP A 172 10.52 -9.21 9.18
N LYS A 173 10.85 -7.95 9.51
CA LYS A 173 10.38 -7.29 10.73
C LYS A 173 8.93 -6.79 10.61
N VAL A 174 8.46 -6.48 9.41
CA VAL A 174 7.03 -6.16 9.18
C VAL A 174 6.18 -7.40 9.40
N MET A 175 6.59 -8.53 8.82
CA MET A 175 5.94 -9.82 8.97
C MET A 175 5.97 -10.31 10.42
N HIS A 176 7.07 -10.08 11.14
CA HIS A 176 7.16 -10.37 12.57
C HIS A 176 6.05 -9.66 13.36
N VAL A 177 5.87 -8.36 13.14
CA VAL A 177 4.80 -7.58 13.80
C VAL A 177 3.43 -8.12 13.40
N LEU A 178 3.18 -8.41 12.12
CA LEU A 178 1.92 -9.02 11.68
C LEU A 178 1.65 -10.38 12.34
N LEU A 179 2.69 -11.18 12.56
CA LEU A 179 2.61 -12.45 13.27
C LEU A 179 2.28 -12.27 14.76
N GLU A 180 2.81 -11.24 15.41
CA GLU A 180 2.45 -10.88 16.80
C GLU A 180 0.96 -10.53 16.92
N TYR A 181 0.40 -9.71 16.02
CA TYR A 181 -1.06 -9.49 15.99
C TYR A 181 -1.82 -10.77 15.66
N SER A 182 -1.30 -11.60 14.75
CA SER A 182 -1.91 -12.88 14.37
C SER A 182 -1.91 -13.91 15.49
N MET A 183 -1.06 -13.79 16.53
CA MET A 183 -1.14 -14.66 17.71
C MET A 183 -2.42 -14.47 18.51
N VAL A 184 -3.02 -13.29 18.43
CA VAL A 184 -4.16 -12.92 19.27
C VAL A 184 -5.41 -12.56 18.48
N LEU A 185 -5.28 -12.23 17.18
CA LEU A 185 -6.38 -11.83 16.31
C LEU A 185 -6.53 -12.78 15.13
N LYS A 186 -7.42 -13.77 15.28
CA LYS A 186 -7.69 -14.78 14.24
C LYS A 186 -8.12 -14.19 12.89
N PHE A 187 -8.81 -13.04 12.89
CA PHE A 187 -9.22 -12.39 11.65
C PHE A 187 -8.03 -11.88 10.81
N VAL A 188 -6.90 -11.49 11.43
CA VAL A 188 -5.68 -11.10 10.70
C VAL A 188 -5.13 -12.28 9.91
N VAL A 189 -5.13 -13.47 10.51
CA VAL A 189 -4.69 -14.74 9.88
C VAL A 189 -5.47 -15.00 8.59
N TYR A 190 -6.79 -14.91 8.64
CA TYR A 190 -7.64 -15.18 7.47
C TYR A 190 -7.54 -14.09 6.41
N ALA A 191 -7.32 -12.82 6.76
CA ALA A 191 -7.00 -11.78 5.79
C ALA A 191 -5.68 -12.07 5.07
N MET A 192 -4.65 -12.51 5.80
CA MET A 192 -3.35 -12.87 5.22
C MET A 192 -3.44 -14.08 4.28
N MET A 193 -4.16 -15.12 4.68
CA MET A 193 -4.40 -16.29 3.83
C MET A 193 -5.22 -15.96 2.58
N ALA A 194 -6.23 -15.09 2.71
CA ALA A 194 -7.02 -14.65 1.56
C ALA A 194 -6.15 -13.90 0.54
N LEU A 195 -5.26 -13.01 0.98
CA LEU A 195 -4.34 -12.31 0.09
C LEU A 195 -3.35 -13.26 -0.58
N SER A 196 -2.74 -14.17 0.17
CA SER A 196 -1.85 -15.19 -0.40
C SER A 196 -2.56 -16.07 -1.43
N ALA A 197 -3.78 -16.53 -1.14
CA ALA A 197 -4.59 -17.30 -2.08
C ALA A 197 -4.89 -16.51 -3.36
N SER A 198 -5.16 -15.20 -3.27
CA SER A 198 -5.32 -14.32 -4.44
C SER A 198 -4.04 -14.25 -5.28
N CYS A 199 -2.89 -14.01 -4.65
CA CYS A 199 -1.60 -13.96 -5.32
C CYS A 199 -1.29 -15.29 -6.04
N LEU A 200 -1.46 -16.42 -5.35
CA LEU A 200 -1.24 -17.75 -5.93
C LEU A 200 -2.22 -18.08 -7.07
N PHE A 201 -3.48 -17.65 -6.96
CA PHE A 201 -4.43 -17.74 -8.07
C PHE A 201 -3.93 -16.94 -9.28
N THR A 202 -3.48 -15.71 -9.07
CA THR A 202 -2.96 -14.87 -10.16
C THR A 202 -1.78 -15.53 -10.87
N ILE A 203 -0.84 -16.12 -10.13
CA ILE A 203 0.36 -16.78 -10.68
C ILE A 203 0.02 -18.08 -11.41
N THR A 204 -0.76 -18.95 -10.78
CA THR A 204 -0.95 -20.35 -11.24
C THR A 204 -2.21 -20.58 -12.07
N LYS A 205 -3.19 -19.67 -11.95
CA LYS A 205 -4.55 -19.80 -12.50
C LYS A 205 -5.31 -21.06 -12.03
N ASN A 206 -4.89 -21.70 -10.93
CA ASN A 206 -5.58 -22.86 -10.36
C ASN A 206 -6.86 -22.41 -9.61
N PRO A 207 -8.07 -22.86 -10.03
CA PRO A 207 -9.34 -22.46 -9.41
C PRO A 207 -9.44 -22.77 -7.91
N GLU A 208 -8.70 -23.75 -7.40
CA GLU A 208 -8.66 -24.06 -5.96
C GLU A 208 -8.22 -22.86 -5.12
N HIS A 209 -7.29 -22.04 -5.63
CA HIS A 209 -6.85 -20.83 -4.94
C HIS A 209 -7.95 -19.77 -4.89
N GLU A 210 -8.73 -19.60 -5.97
CA GLU A 210 -9.86 -18.66 -6.00
C GLU A 210 -10.97 -19.08 -5.00
N ILE A 211 -11.27 -20.38 -4.93
CA ILE A 211 -12.24 -20.93 -3.96
C ILE A 211 -11.78 -20.63 -2.53
N ASN A 212 -10.50 -20.89 -2.22
CA ASN A 212 -9.95 -20.63 -0.88
C ASN A 212 -9.86 -19.13 -0.57
N GLN A 213 -9.52 -18.28 -1.54
CA GLN A 213 -9.53 -16.83 -1.38
C GLN A 213 -10.92 -16.33 -0.96
N LYS A 214 -11.98 -16.75 -1.67
CA LYS A 214 -13.37 -16.40 -1.32
C LYS A 214 -13.76 -16.95 0.05
N LYS A 215 -13.39 -18.19 0.34
CA LYS A 215 -13.62 -18.85 1.64
C LYS A 215 -13.01 -18.05 2.79
N TYR A 216 -11.71 -17.76 2.72
CA TYR A 216 -10.99 -17.06 3.79
C TYR A 216 -11.38 -15.60 3.93
N SER A 217 -11.71 -14.91 2.83
CA SER A 217 -12.27 -13.56 2.89
C SER A 217 -13.57 -13.55 3.70
N ARG A 218 -14.48 -14.49 3.43
CA ARG A 218 -15.76 -14.59 4.17
C ARG A 218 -15.56 -14.93 5.65
N VAL A 219 -14.65 -15.85 5.96
CA VAL A 219 -14.31 -16.21 7.35
C VAL A 219 -13.73 -15.00 8.08
N CYS A 220 -12.82 -14.24 7.44
CA CYS A 220 -12.26 -13.00 7.98
C CYS A 220 -13.36 -11.99 8.35
N MET A 221 -14.29 -11.69 7.42
CA MET A 221 -15.38 -10.73 7.68
C MET A 221 -16.24 -11.16 8.87
N LYS A 222 -16.57 -12.45 8.97
CA LYS A 222 -17.39 -12.97 10.08
C LYS A 222 -16.65 -12.97 11.42
N LEU A 223 -15.35 -13.29 11.42
CA LEU A 223 -14.51 -13.18 12.61
C LEU A 223 -14.39 -11.73 13.09
N MET A 224 -14.30 -10.76 12.17
CA MET A 224 -14.35 -9.34 12.54
C MET A 224 -15.70 -9.01 13.20
N VAL A 225 -16.83 -9.34 12.56
CA VAL A 225 -18.17 -9.08 13.12
C VAL A 225 -18.32 -9.64 14.53
N ARG A 226 -17.90 -10.89 14.75
CA ARG A 226 -17.95 -11.53 16.07
C ARG A 226 -17.02 -10.85 17.08
N ALA A 227 -15.77 -10.58 16.71
CA ALA A 227 -14.82 -9.92 17.59
C ALA A 227 -15.37 -8.57 18.11
N PHE A 228 -16.04 -7.81 17.24
CA PHE A 228 -16.66 -6.53 17.60
C PHE A 228 -18.02 -6.67 18.29
N THR A 229 -18.71 -7.80 18.17
CA THR A 229 -19.87 -8.09 19.03
C THR A 229 -19.42 -8.42 20.47
N ASP A 230 -18.32 -9.16 20.60
CA ASP A 230 -17.79 -9.64 21.89
C ASP A 230 -17.02 -8.55 22.65
N LEU A 231 -16.31 -7.65 21.93
CA LEU A 231 -15.55 -6.52 22.49
C LEU A 231 -16.40 -5.45 23.21
N LYS A 232 -17.73 -5.44 22.99
CA LYS A 232 -18.66 -4.58 23.74
C LYS A 232 -18.63 -4.86 25.25
N ASN A 233 -18.02 -5.98 25.64
CA ASN A 233 -17.85 -6.40 27.02
C ASN A 233 -16.40 -6.24 27.54
N ASN A 234 -15.48 -5.67 26.77
CA ASN A 234 -14.04 -5.59 27.10
C ASN A 234 -13.39 -4.29 26.55
N GLU A 235 -13.81 -3.15 27.11
CA GLU A 235 -13.57 -1.77 26.63
C GLU A 235 -12.11 -1.25 26.74
N SER A 236 -11.12 -2.09 27.03
CA SER A 236 -9.81 -1.63 27.51
C SER A 236 -8.61 -1.88 26.59
N SER A 237 -8.78 -2.20 25.30
CA SER A 237 -7.64 -2.60 24.46
C SER A 237 -7.61 -1.96 23.08
N LEU A 238 -6.88 -0.83 22.98
CA LEU A 238 -6.50 -0.13 21.75
C LEU A 238 -5.90 -1.07 20.68
N TRP A 239 -5.30 -2.20 21.10
CA TRP A 239 -4.69 -3.17 20.20
C TRP A 239 -5.67 -3.86 19.26
N HIS A 240 -6.94 -4.01 19.67
CA HIS A 240 -7.98 -4.54 18.78
C HIS A 240 -8.29 -3.56 17.64
N ILE A 241 -8.20 -2.26 17.91
CA ILE A 241 -8.37 -1.22 16.89
C ILE A 241 -7.18 -1.25 15.93
N GLU A 242 -5.94 -1.38 16.42
CA GLU A 242 -4.76 -1.50 15.57
C GLU A 242 -4.82 -2.73 14.66
N GLY A 243 -5.19 -3.89 15.23
CA GLY A 243 -5.37 -5.12 14.46
C GLY A 243 -6.50 -5.02 13.44
N LEU A 244 -7.61 -4.34 13.76
CA LEU A 244 -8.67 -4.05 12.79
C LEU A 244 -8.16 -3.18 11.64
N ILE A 245 -7.45 -2.08 11.94
CA ILE A 245 -6.89 -1.18 10.92
C ILE A 245 -5.98 -1.98 9.98
N LEU A 246 -5.06 -2.78 10.53
CA LEU A 246 -4.17 -3.64 9.75
C LEU A 246 -4.97 -4.61 8.87
N THR A 247 -6.00 -5.26 9.42
CA THR A 247 -6.84 -6.21 8.68
C THR A 247 -7.59 -5.54 7.53
N VAL A 248 -8.20 -4.38 7.78
CA VAL A 248 -8.92 -3.61 6.76
C VAL A 248 -7.96 -3.19 5.64
N LEU A 249 -6.73 -2.78 5.97
CA LEU A 249 -5.72 -2.44 4.97
C LEU A 249 -5.26 -3.67 4.16
N ILE A 250 -5.08 -4.83 4.79
CA ILE A 250 -4.78 -6.09 4.08
C ILE A 250 -5.92 -6.45 3.11
N LEU A 251 -7.17 -6.28 3.54
CA LEU A 251 -8.34 -6.48 2.67
C LEU A 251 -8.39 -5.44 1.55
N THR A 252 -8.01 -4.18 1.79
CA THR A 252 -7.81 -3.18 0.75
C THR A 252 -6.80 -3.67 -0.29
N MET A 253 -5.66 -4.24 0.13
CA MET A 253 -4.67 -4.82 -0.80
C MET A 253 -5.30 -5.93 -1.64
N LEU A 254 -5.99 -6.87 -1.00
CA LEU A 254 -6.66 -8.00 -1.66
C LEU A 254 -7.62 -7.52 -2.74
N PHE A 255 -8.57 -6.66 -2.38
CA PHE A 255 -9.61 -6.21 -3.27
C PHE A 255 -9.09 -5.25 -4.36
N SER A 256 -7.95 -4.58 -4.12
CA SER A 256 -7.26 -3.80 -5.16
C SER A 256 -6.55 -4.65 -6.22
N ASP A 257 -6.25 -5.92 -5.91
CA ASP A 257 -5.52 -6.82 -6.80
C ASP A 257 -6.44 -7.75 -7.61
N MET A 258 -7.64 -8.02 -7.13
CA MET A 258 -8.57 -8.96 -7.79
C MET A 258 -8.93 -8.52 -9.21
N SER A 259 -8.37 -9.21 -10.21
CA SER A 259 -8.72 -9.03 -11.62
C SER A 259 -10.07 -9.66 -11.92
N ARG A 260 -11.08 -8.84 -12.23
CA ARG A 260 -12.44 -9.19 -12.74
C ARG A 260 -12.64 -10.68 -13.11
N SER A 261 -12.94 -11.52 -12.12
CA SER A 261 -13.77 -12.72 -12.33
C SER A 261 -15.19 -12.34 -11.92
N ASP A 262 -16.00 -12.02 -12.92
CA ASP A 262 -17.45 -11.82 -12.82
C ASP A 262 -17.91 -10.70 -11.85
N THR A 263 -17.79 -9.44 -12.30
CA THR A 263 -18.35 -8.28 -11.58
C THR A 263 -19.88 -8.30 -11.49
N SER A 264 -20.56 -9.31 -12.05
CA SER A 264 -22.00 -9.48 -11.89
C SER A 264 -22.40 -10.02 -10.51
N GLN A 265 -21.46 -10.56 -9.72
CA GLN A 265 -21.76 -11.22 -8.44
C GLN A 265 -21.08 -10.63 -7.20
N THR A 266 -20.09 -9.72 -7.31
CA THR A 266 -19.45 -9.09 -6.14
C THR A 266 -18.68 -7.81 -6.51
N PRO A 267 -19.20 -6.59 -6.25
CA PRO A 267 -18.40 -5.38 -6.26
C PRO A 267 -17.91 -5.10 -4.82
N VAL A 268 -16.71 -5.56 -4.48
CA VAL A 268 -16.05 -5.18 -3.22
C VAL A 268 -15.13 -3.99 -3.52
N SER A 269 -15.59 -2.76 -3.21
CA SER A 269 -14.76 -1.57 -3.44
C SER A 269 -13.66 -1.51 -2.37
N TRP A 270 -12.40 -1.63 -2.79
CA TRP A 270 -11.27 -1.43 -1.88
C TRP A 270 -11.15 0.04 -1.46
N ILE A 271 -11.71 0.98 -2.24
CA ILE A 271 -11.84 2.39 -1.85
C ILE A 271 -12.69 2.54 -0.58
N ALA A 272 -13.80 1.79 -0.47
CA ALA A 272 -14.62 1.80 0.74
C ALA A 272 -13.83 1.31 1.96
N HIS A 273 -13.03 0.25 1.80
CA HIS A 273 -12.15 -0.26 2.85
C HIS A 273 -11.06 0.77 3.21
N LEU A 274 -10.48 1.47 2.22
CA LEU A 274 -9.47 2.48 2.49
C LEU A 274 -10.06 3.70 3.24
N ASN A 275 -11.25 4.17 2.85
CA ASN A 275 -11.94 5.25 3.56
C ASN A 275 -12.28 4.86 5.01
N SER A 276 -12.56 3.58 5.22
CA SER A 276 -12.79 3.01 6.54
C SER A 276 -11.53 2.99 7.39
N ALA A 277 -10.40 2.56 6.81
CA ALA A 277 -9.09 2.64 7.46
C ALA A 277 -8.72 4.10 7.80
N ARG A 278 -9.01 5.07 6.91
CA ARG A 278 -8.82 6.51 7.16
C ARG A 278 -9.55 6.95 8.43
N SER A 279 -10.84 6.62 8.52
CA SER A 279 -11.69 6.98 9.65
C SER A 279 -11.19 6.40 10.96
N LEU A 280 -10.74 5.14 10.96
CA LEU A 280 -10.18 4.47 12.13
C LEU A 280 -8.83 5.09 12.55
N LEU A 281 -7.95 5.43 11.61
CA LEU A 281 -6.65 6.04 11.90
C LEU A 281 -6.78 7.44 12.52
N ILE A 282 -7.71 8.26 12.03
CA ILE A 282 -8.00 9.59 12.62
C ILE A 282 -8.50 9.43 14.06
N LYS A 283 -9.42 8.50 14.28
CA LYS A 283 -9.97 8.21 15.61
C LYS A 283 -8.90 7.72 16.57
N TYR A 284 -8.08 6.77 16.12
CA TYR A 284 -6.93 6.29 16.90
C TYR A 284 -6.01 7.44 17.31
N LYS A 285 -5.69 8.35 16.37
CA LYS A 285 -4.88 9.54 16.67
C LYS A 285 -5.53 10.44 17.71
N ASN A 286 -6.84 10.69 17.61
CA ASN A 286 -7.59 11.54 18.54
C ASN A 286 -7.64 10.93 19.95
N LEU A 287 -7.86 9.62 20.06
CA LEU A 287 -7.80 8.90 21.35
C LEU A 287 -6.42 9.04 21.98
N LYS A 288 -5.37 8.87 21.17
CA LYS A 288 -4.00 8.93 21.64
C LYS A 288 -3.59 10.34 22.10
N SER A 289 -4.01 11.39 21.39
CA SER A 289 -3.68 12.78 21.74
C SER A 289 -4.38 13.28 23.01
N GLN A 290 -5.48 12.64 23.39
CA GLN A 290 -6.22 12.94 24.63
C GLN A 290 -5.61 12.25 25.85
N SER A 291 -4.79 11.22 25.66
CA SER A 291 -4.04 10.59 26.74
C SER A 291 -2.90 11.50 27.25
N SER A 292 -2.79 11.63 28.58
CA SER A 292 -1.80 12.53 29.22
C SER A 292 -0.33 12.09 29.06
N LEU A 293 -0.07 10.90 28.51
CA LEU A 293 1.27 10.43 28.16
C LEU A 293 1.49 10.56 26.66
N HIS A 294 2.44 11.40 26.26
CA HIS A 294 2.98 11.37 24.90
C HIS A 294 3.71 10.04 24.67
N ARG A 295 3.05 9.07 24.01
CA ARG A 295 3.67 7.80 23.60
C ARG A 295 3.97 7.82 22.10
N PRO A 296 5.13 7.28 21.66
CA PRO A 296 5.38 7.07 20.24
C PRO A 296 4.37 6.08 19.63
N ASP A 297 4.19 6.09 18.31
CA ASP A 297 3.32 5.14 17.61
C ASP A 297 3.84 3.71 17.79
N SER A 298 2.92 2.74 17.93
CA SER A 298 3.27 1.33 17.89
C SER A 298 3.81 0.97 16.50
N LEU A 299 4.60 -0.11 16.42
CA LEU A 299 5.12 -0.58 15.14
C LEU A 299 3.97 -0.96 14.18
N GLY A 300 2.89 -1.53 14.69
CA GLY A 300 1.69 -1.83 13.91
C GLY A 300 1.04 -0.58 13.32
N ILE A 301 0.95 0.52 14.07
CA ILE A 301 0.44 1.80 13.55
C ILE A 301 1.38 2.43 12.52
N VAL A 302 2.70 2.31 12.69
CA VAL A 302 3.66 2.79 11.68
C VAL A 302 3.51 2.03 10.36
N ILE A 303 3.30 0.71 10.42
CA ILE A 303 2.97 -0.12 9.25
C ILE A 303 1.63 0.33 8.63
N ALA A 304 0.59 0.47 9.45
CA ALA A 304 -0.74 0.86 9.00
C ALA A 304 -0.75 2.23 8.31
N LYS A 305 -0.07 3.24 8.87
CA LYS A 305 0.08 4.56 8.26
C LYS A 305 0.83 4.51 6.92
N SER A 306 1.85 3.66 6.83
CA SER A 306 2.62 3.47 5.59
C SER A 306 1.76 2.81 4.50
N LEU A 307 1.05 1.72 4.84
CA LEU A 307 0.07 1.07 3.96
C LEU A 307 -1.01 2.04 3.49
N PHE A 308 -1.66 2.72 4.44
CA PHE A 308 -2.71 3.68 4.16
C PHE A 308 -2.22 4.77 3.21
N PHE A 309 -1.08 5.40 3.52
CA PHE A 309 -0.51 6.44 2.67
C PHE A 309 -0.25 5.92 1.26
N CYS A 310 0.41 4.76 1.12
CA CYS A 310 0.71 4.15 -0.17
C CYS A 310 -0.53 4.02 -1.05
N TYR A 311 -1.66 3.55 -0.52
CA TYR A 311 -2.88 3.47 -1.31
C TYR A 311 -3.54 4.84 -1.53
N ASP A 312 -3.62 5.67 -0.50
CA ASP A 312 -4.38 6.94 -0.52
C ASP A 312 -3.83 7.94 -1.52
N TRP A 313 -2.52 8.21 -1.51
CA TRP A 313 -1.93 9.16 -2.45
C TRP A 313 -2.04 8.63 -3.89
N ASN A 314 -1.93 7.31 -4.08
CA ASN A 314 -2.10 6.68 -5.38
C ASN A 314 -3.52 6.85 -5.90
N ILE A 315 -4.57 6.63 -5.07
CA ILE A 315 -5.95 6.90 -5.49
C ILE A 315 -6.08 8.35 -5.94
N ASN A 316 -5.68 9.29 -5.08
CA ASN A 316 -5.89 10.71 -5.32
C ASN A 316 -5.17 11.19 -6.58
N MET A 317 -3.97 10.66 -6.86
CA MET A 317 -3.25 10.93 -8.10
C MET A 317 -3.89 10.30 -9.34
N CYS A 318 -4.73 9.29 -9.18
CA CYS A 318 -5.42 8.62 -10.27
C CYS A 318 -6.82 9.21 -10.54
N LEU A 319 -7.42 9.92 -9.58
CA LEU A 319 -8.74 10.54 -9.74
C LEU A 319 -8.78 11.64 -10.81
N PRO A 320 -9.95 11.89 -11.41
CA PRO A 320 -10.22 13.13 -12.12
C PRO A 320 -9.97 14.33 -11.20
N VAL A 321 -9.43 15.42 -11.76
CA VAL A 321 -9.06 16.63 -11.00
C VAL A 321 -10.23 17.15 -10.18
N ASP A 322 -11.47 17.03 -10.66
CA ASP A 322 -12.73 17.44 -10.02
C ASP A 322 -13.19 16.55 -8.86
N ALA A 323 -12.70 15.32 -8.78
CA ALA A 323 -13.05 14.39 -7.71
C ALA A 323 -12.16 14.54 -6.46
N ILE A 324 -11.07 15.30 -6.55
CA ILE A 324 -10.14 15.52 -5.43
C ILE A 324 -10.70 16.61 -4.50
N ARG A 325 -10.92 16.25 -3.23
CA ARG A 325 -11.55 17.11 -2.22
C ARG A 325 -10.54 17.53 -1.15
N SER A 326 -10.72 18.73 -0.61
CA SER A 326 -9.82 19.30 0.42
C SER A 326 -9.90 18.59 1.77
N ASP A 327 -11.09 18.12 2.17
CA ASP A 327 -11.29 17.42 3.43
C ASP A 327 -10.51 16.10 3.49
N HIS A 328 -10.44 15.36 2.38
CA HIS A 328 -9.62 14.16 2.30
C HIS A 328 -8.11 14.46 2.46
N LEU A 329 -7.66 15.62 1.99
CA LEU A 329 -6.26 16.02 2.10
C LEU A 329 -5.93 16.39 3.54
N ASP A 330 -6.76 17.20 4.21
CA ASP A 330 -6.60 17.55 5.62
C ASP A 330 -6.53 16.29 6.51
N GLU A 331 -7.39 15.31 6.22
CA GLU A 331 -7.40 14.01 6.88
C GLU A 331 -6.12 13.19 6.61
N LEU A 332 -5.63 13.16 5.37
CA LEU A 332 -4.37 12.52 5.00
C LEU A 332 -3.19 13.12 5.75
N TRP A 333 -3.11 14.44 5.82
CA TRP A 333 -2.12 15.17 6.61
C TRP A 333 -2.25 14.85 8.10
N ALA A 334 -3.48 14.78 8.61
CA ALA A 334 -3.72 14.42 9.99
C ALA A 334 -3.17 13.01 10.32
N ILE A 335 -3.32 12.03 9.43
CA ILE A 335 -2.86 10.66 9.65
C ILE A 335 -1.34 10.53 9.54
N THR A 336 -0.78 11.06 8.47
CA THR A 336 0.62 10.85 8.08
C THR A 336 1.60 11.77 8.82
N GLY A 337 1.12 12.90 9.34
CA GLY A 337 1.92 13.83 10.13
C GLY A 337 2.79 14.74 9.27
N ASN A 338 3.92 15.19 9.84
CA ASN A 338 4.86 16.08 9.17
C ASN A 338 5.52 15.34 7.99
N ILE A 339 5.55 15.95 6.79
CA ILE A 339 6.26 15.38 5.62
C ILE A 339 7.76 15.18 5.93
N ASP A 340 8.31 16.02 6.80
CA ASP A 340 9.69 15.91 7.26
C ASP A 340 9.86 14.95 8.44
N ALA A 341 8.84 14.17 8.84
CA ALA A 341 8.96 13.19 9.94
C ALA A 341 10.07 12.17 9.71
N MET A 342 10.35 11.79 8.45
CA MET A 342 11.48 10.92 8.10
C MET A 342 12.87 11.56 8.30
N ILE A 343 12.92 12.86 8.63
CA ILE A 343 14.14 13.65 8.83
C ILE A 343 14.19 14.23 10.26
N GLU A 344 13.06 14.70 10.77
CA GLU A 344 12.96 15.51 11.98
C GLU A 344 12.34 14.75 13.18
N ASP A 345 11.53 13.72 12.95
CA ASP A 345 10.86 12.95 14.00
C ASP A 345 11.69 11.70 14.35
N GLN A 346 12.45 11.80 15.43
CA GLN A 346 13.36 10.73 15.87
C GLN A 346 12.61 9.44 16.25
N ASP A 347 11.42 9.54 16.85
CA ASP A 347 10.61 8.37 17.22
C ASP A 347 10.12 7.63 15.98
N HIS A 348 9.65 8.38 14.98
CA HIS A 348 9.24 7.81 13.70
C HIS A 348 10.42 7.18 12.94
N ILE A 349 11.57 7.86 12.90
CA ILE A 349 12.80 7.35 12.27
C ILE A 349 13.24 6.03 12.93
N ASP A 350 13.22 5.96 14.25
CA ASP A 350 13.66 4.76 14.97
C ASP A 350 12.66 3.61 14.82
N ALA A 351 11.36 3.89 14.72
CA ALA A 351 10.35 2.89 14.36
C ALA A 351 10.58 2.33 12.94
N LEU A 352 10.80 3.20 11.95
CA LEU A 352 11.08 2.74 10.57
C LEU A 352 12.38 1.93 10.49
N LYS A 353 13.44 2.31 11.23
CA LYS A 353 14.68 1.52 11.30
C LYS A 353 14.45 0.14 11.91
N ARG A 354 13.67 0.03 12.98
CA ARG A 354 13.31 -1.25 13.62
C ARG A 354 12.56 -2.18 12.68
N LEU A 355 11.68 -1.60 11.85
CA LEU A 355 10.96 -2.33 10.83
C LEU A 355 11.81 -2.67 9.59
N GLY A 356 13.06 -2.19 9.52
CA GLY A 356 13.90 -2.34 8.32
C GLY A 356 13.39 -1.53 7.12
N LEU A 357 12.56 -0.51 7.36
CA LEU A 357 11.87 0.29 6.33
C LEU A 357 12.59 1.58 5.95
N MET A 358 13.77 1.83 6.52
CA MET A 358 14.49 3.10 6.37
C MET A 358 15.91 2.89 5.86
N ILE A 359 16.24 3.52 4.73
CA ILE A 359 17.61 3.89 4.41
C ILE A 359 17.81 5.32 4.95
N PRO A 360 18.64 5.51 6.00
CA PRO A 360 18.79 6.81 6.63
C PRO A 360 19.50 7.81 5.71
N ALA A 361 19.14 9.08 5.83
CA ALA A 361 19.86 10.16 5.16
C ALA A 361 21.31 10.25 5.65
N SER A 362 22.21 10.65 4.77
CA SER A 362 23.58 11.01 5.12
C SER A 362 23.99 12.28 4.37
N LYS A 363 25.25 12.72 4.52
CA LYS A 363 25.80 13.84 3.74
C LYS A 363 25.79 13.57 2.22
N SER A 364 25.75 12.31 1.80
CA SER A 364 25.87 11.90 0.40
C SER A 364 24.62 11.24 -0.18
N ASN A 365 23.57 11.02 0.62
CA ASN A 365 22.32 10.42 0.14
C ASN A 365 21.09 10.93 0.91
N SER A 366 19.95 10.88 0.22
CA SER A 366 18.64 11.16 0.81
C SER A 366 18.15 10.01 1.69
N ALA A 367 17.29 10.35 2.65
CA ALA A 367 16.46 9.37 3.33
C ALA A 367 15.50 8.70 2.34
N PHE A 368 15.24 7.41 2.55
CA PHE A 368 14.35 6.64 1.68
C PHE A 368 13.56 5.61 2.48
N ASN A 369 12.24 5.63 2.31
CA ASN A 369 11.33 4.66 2.91
C ASN A 369 11.16 3.50 1.93
N THR A 370 11.59 2.30 2.30
CA THR A 370 11.54 1.12 1.41
C THR A 370 10.13 0.54 1.26
N PHE A 371 9.19 0.94 2.11
CA PHE A 371 7.78 0.55 2.04
C PHE A 371 7.02 1.39 1.02
N ASN A 372 7.03 2.71 1.21
CA ASN A 372 6.36 3.63 0.29
C ASN A 372 7.17 3.80 -1.00
N VAL A 373 8.47 3.49 -0.96
CA VAL A 373 9.43 3.64 -2.06
C VAL A 373 9.58 5.11 -2.49
N LEU A 374 9.52 5.99 -1.48
CA LEU A 374 9.56 7.43 -1.64
C LEU A 374 10.64 8.06 -0.75
N THR A 375 11.12 9.22 -1.20
CA THR A 375 11.90 10.16 -0.39
C THR A 375 10.98 11.26 0.16
N PRO A 376 11.40 11.99 1.21
CA PRO A 376 10.63 13.12 1.74
C PRO A 376 10.30 14.17 0.67
N GLU A 377 11.23 14.45 -0.24
CA GLU A 377 11.01 15.40 -1.34
C GLU A 377 9.96 14.93 -2.35
N VAL A 378 9.87 13.63 -2.63
CA VAL A 378 8.80 13.11 -3.49
C VAL A 378 7.45 13.24 -2.79
N MET A 379 7.38 12.99 -1.48
CA MET A 379 6.18 13.25 -0.69
C MET A 379 5.77 14.73 -0.75
N LYS A 380 6.71 15.67 -0.67
CA LYS A 380 6.43 17.11 -0.82
C LYS A 380 5.80 17.45 -2.16
N ILE A 381 6.28 16.85 -3.26
CA ILE A 381 5.67 17.05 -4.59
C ILE A 381 4.23 16.53 -4.61
N ILE A 382 3.99 15.34 -4.05
CA ILE A 382 2.65 14.75 -3.97
C ILE A 382 1.69 15.71 -3.26
N TYR A 383 2.06 16.18 -2.07
CA TYR A 383 1.24 17.09 -1.30
C TYR A 383 0.99 18.43 -2.01
N GLU A 384 2.02 19.04 -2.59
CA GLU A 384 1.89 20.32 -3.30
C GLU A 384 0.95 20.21 -4.52
N ILE A 385 1.02 19.10 -5.26
CA ILE A 385 0.12 18.84 -6.40
C ILE A 385 -1.33 18.68 -5.90
N LEU A 386 -1.56 17.88 -4.86
CA LEU A 386 -2.90 17.66 -4.31
C LEU A 386 -3.49 18.95 -3.75
N ASP A 387 -2.72 19.70 -2.99
CA ASP A 387 -3.11 21.00 -2.43
C ASP A 387 -3.47 22.00 -3.54
N THR A 388 -2.62 22.10 -4.57
CA THR A 388 -2.91 22.95 -5.73
C THR A 388 -4.23 22.56 -6.39
N ILE A 389 -4.50 21.26 -6.59
CA ILE A 389 -5.75 20.81 -7.18
C ILE A 389 -6.96 21.12 -6.29
N CYS A 390 -6.85 20.94 -4.98
CA CYS A 390 -7.90 21.29 -4.03
C CYS A 390 -8.23 22.79 -4.10
N HIS A 391 -7.21 23.65 -4.10
CA HIS A 391 -7.38 25.10 -4.26
C HIS A 391 -8.05 25.47 -5.59
N LEU A 392 -7.75 24.75 -6.67
CA LEU A 392 -8.43 24.94 -7.96
C LEU A 392 -9.91 24.60 -7.90
N ASN A 393 -10.26 23.49 -7.24
CA ASN A 393 -11.65 23.06 -7.14
C ASN A 393 -12.47 24.00 -6.25
N MET A 394 -11.91 24.44 -5.12
CA MET A 394 -12.54 25.44 -4.25
C MET A 394 -12.73 26.77 -4.99
N GLY A 395 -11.69 27.27 -5.66
CA GLY A 395 -11.78 28.52 -6.42
C GLY A 395 -12.80 28.44 -7.55
N PHE A 396 -12.90 27.30 -8.23
CA PHE A 396 -13.90 27.09 -9.27
C PHE A 396 -15.33 27.10 -8.72
N ALA A 397 -15.56 26.50 -7.54
CA ALA A 397 -16.86 26.59 -6.86
C ALA A 397 -17.23 28.05 -6.47
N GLU A 398 -16.23 28.90 -6.24
CA GLU A 398 -16.37 30.35 -6.02
C GLU A 398 -16.45 31.18 -7.31
N GLY A 399 -16.48 30.55 -8.49
CA GLY A 399 -16.57 31.23 -9.80
C GLY A 399 -15.24 31.72 -10.39
N LYS A 400 -14.09 31.30 -9.86
CA LYS A 400 -12.76 31.61 -10.41
C LYS A 400 -12.40 30.67 -11.58
N SER A 401 -11.40 31.07 -12.38
CA SER A 401 -10.88 30.19 -13.44
C SER A 401 -10.23 28.95 -12.85
N ARG A 402 -10.50 27.79 -13.45
CA ARG A 402 -9.92 26.51 -13.06
C ARG A 402 -8.50 26.33 -13.63
N GLN A 403 -7.60 27.22 -13.25
CA GLN A 403 -6.22 27.27 -13.72
C GLN A 403 -5.27 27.63 -12.57
N ALA A 404 -4.21 26.83 -12.39
CA ALA A 404 -3.20 27.04 -11.37
C ALA A 404 -2.46 28.35 -11.61
N SER A 405 -2.11 29.02 -10.51
CA SER A 405 -1.31 30.24 -10.58
C SER A 405 0.10 29.92 -11.09
N PRO A 406 0.78 30.87 -11.76
CA PRO A 406 2.17 30.69 -12.15
C PRO A 406 3.10 30.37 -10.97
N GLU A 407 2.79 30.91 -9.78
CA GLU A 407 3.52 30.65 -8.54
C GLU A 407 3.39 29.19 -8.10
N ALA A 408 2.16 28.65 -8.05
CA ALA A 408 1.94 27.24 -7.69
C ALA A 408 2.65 26.29 -8.67
N ILE A 409 2.54 26.54 -9.98
CA ILE A 409 3.26 25.76 -10.99
C ILE A 409 4.78 25.86 -10.79
N SER A 410 5.31 27.06 -10.53
CA SER A 410 6.74 27.26 -10.32
C SER A 410 7.25 26.54 -9.07
N ASN A 411 6.47 26.54 -7.99
CA ASN A 411 6.79 25.84 -6.75
C ASN A 411 6.87 24.33 -6.97
N ILE A 412 5.87 23.74 -7.63
CA ILE A 412 5.88 22.30 -7.93
C ILE A 412 7.07 21.94 -8.83
N MET A 413 7.34 22.74 -9.87
CA MET A 413 8.46 22.49 -10.78
C MET A 413 9.83 22.61 -10.07
N ALA A 414 9.97 23.52 -9.11
CA ALA A 414 11.16 23.63 -8.29
C ALA A 414 11.35 22.40 -7.37
N LEU A 415 10.26 21.87 -6.80
CA LEU A 415 10.30 20.63 -6.03
C LEU A 415 10.70 19.43 -6.90
N ILE A 416 10.17 19.34 -8.13
CA ILE A 416 10.56 18.32 -9.11
C ILE A 416 12.05 18.41 -9.43
N ASP A 417 12.58 19.60 -9.74
CA ASP A 417 14.01 19.78 -10.01
C ASP A 417 14.88 19.35 -8.82
N LYS A 418 14.43 19.64 -7.58
CA LYS A 418 15.10 19.16 -6.37
C LYS A 418 15.07 17.63 -6.28
N ALA A 419 13.92 16.99 -6.46
CA ALA A 419 13.77 15.54 -6.42
C ALA A 419 14.56 14.83 -7.55
N MET A 420 14.66 15.45 -8.72
CA MET A 420 15.47 15.00 -9.85
C MET A 420 16.97 14.96 -9.54
N LYS A 421 17.44 15.73 -8.55
CA LYS A 421 18.86 15.72 -8.13
C LYS A 421 19.15 14.76 -6.98
N GLN A 422 18.12 14.18 -6.37
CA GLN A 422 18.28 13.25 -5.25
C GLN A 422 18.91 11.93 -5.66
N LYS A 423 19.63 11.35 -4.70
CA LYS A 423 20.32 10.07 -4.79
C LYS A 423 20.09 9.30 -3.50
N VAL A 424 19.56 8.09 -3.59
CA VAL A 424 19.45 7.15 -2.47
C VAL A 424 20.75 6.38 -2.32
N VAL A 425 21.35 5.93 -3.43
CA VAL A 425 22.69 5.33 -3.44
C VAL A 425 23.72 6.40 -3.84
N PRO A 426 24.76 6.65 -3.01
CA PRO A 426 25.77 7.65 -3.31
C PRO A 426 26.40 7.43 -4.70
N GLY A 427 26.54 8.51 -5.48
CA GLY A 427 27.19 8.46 -6.79
C GLY A 427 26.38 7.81 -7.93
N VAL A 428 25.18 7.29 -7.67
CA VAL A 428 24.30 6.71 -8.69
C VAL A 428 23.37 7.78 -9.28
N SER A 429 23.11 7.73 -10.59
CA SER A 429 22.24 8.68 -11.31
C SER A 429 21.84 8.17 -12.71
N SER A 430 21.13 8.99 -13.48
CA SER A 430 20.78 8.70 -14.87
C SER A 430 22.02 8.59 -15.79
N THR A 431 23.09 9.34 -15.52
CA THR A 431 24.29 9.37 -16.39
C THR A 431 25.02 8.03 -16.46
N ASN A 432 25.05 7.28 -15.35
CA ASN A 432 25.56 5.91 -15.28
C ASN A 432 24.44 4.86 -15.36
N LYS A 433 23.26 5.24 -15.86
CA LYS A 433 22.09 4.35 -16.03
C LYS A 433 21.75 3.57 -14.75
N TYR A 434 21.90 4.22 -13.61
CA TYR A 434 21.66 3.66 -12.28
C TYR A 434 22.53 2.44 -11.91
N ILE A 435 23.64 2.21 -12.62
CA ILE A 435 24.59 1.14 -12.34
C ILE A 435 25.48 1.51 -11.16
N ILE A 436 25.52 0.66 -10.16
CA ILE A 436 26.46 0.71 -9.04
C ILE A 436 27.75 0.06 -9.52
N SER A 437 28.80 0.85 -9.74
CA SER A 437 30.11 0.32 -10.14
C SER A 437 30.81 -0.39 -8.96
N LEU A 438 31.74 -1.29 -9.26
CA LEU A 438 32.53 -2.01 -8.23
C LEU A 438 33.28 -1.06 -7.27
N GLU A 439 33.72 0.09 -7.78
CA GLU A 439 34.41 1.14 -7.02
C GLU A 439 33.47 1.93 -6.09
N ASN A 440 32.16 1.82 -6.27
CA ASN A 440 31.20 2.49 -5.42
C ASN A 440 31.17 1.82 -4.03
N PRO A 441 31.25 2.59 -2.92
CA PRO A 441 31.23 2.02 -1.58
C PRO A 441 29.93 1.26 -1.27
N ALA A 442 28.83 1.54 -1.97
CA ALA A 442 27.58 0.82 -1.84
C ALA A 442 27.54 -0.49 -2.63
N HIS A 443 28.55 -0.83 -3.44
CA HIS A 443 28.54 -2.06 -4.23
C HIS A 443 28.61 -3.31 -3.34
N PRO A 444 27.82 -4.36 -3.62
CA PRO A 444 27.79 -5.56 -2.76
C PRO A 444 29.09 -6.37 -2.77
N ALA A 445 29.97 -6.14 -3.75
CA ALA A 445 31.30 -6.73 -3.81
C ALA A 445 32.42 -5.68 -3.67
N HIS A 446 32.14 -4.51 -3.07
CA HIS A 446 33.14 -3.44 -2.94
C HIS A 446 34.41 -3.95 -2.24
N PRO A 447 35.63 -3.75 -2.82
CA PRO A 447 36.86 -4.33 -2.29
C PRO A 447 37.22 -3.84 -0.87
N ASN A 448 36.94 -2.58 -0.56
CA ASN A 448 37.25 -2.02 0.75
C ASN A 448 36.09 -2.26 1.74
N VAL A 449 36.14 -3.40 2.44
CA VAL A 449 35.13 -3.79 3.44
C VAL A 449 34.92 -2.72 4.51
N SER A 450 35.98 -2.00 4.92
CA SER A 450 35.91 -0.98 5.98
C SER A 450 35.19 0.31 5.58
N GLY A 451 35.19 0.64 4.28
CA GLY A 451 34.51 1.82 3.72
C GLY A 451 33.18 1.50 3.05
N ARG A 452 32.75 0.24 3.10
CA ARG A 452 31.55 -0.24 2.41
C ARG A 452 30.29 0.24 3.10
N ILE A 453 29.36 0.78 2.30
CA ILE A 453 27.99 1.07 2.72
C ILE A 453 27.17 -0.20 2.52
N VAL A 454 26.63 -0.73 3.60
CA VAL A 454 25.75 -1.91 3.55
C VAL A 454 24.32 -1.43 3.34
N LEU A 455 23.77 -1.75 2.16
CA LEU A 455 22.35 -1.52 1.87
C LEU A 455 21.58 -2.84 1.99
N PRO A 456 20.26 -2.77 2.26
CA PRO A 456 19.38 -3.93 2.19
C PRO A 456 19.43 -4.60 0.80
N GLY A 457 19.27 -5.92 0.74
CA GLY A 457 19.31 -6.69 -0.51
C GLY A 457 18.32 -6.19 -1.57
N CYS A 458 17.16 -5.71 -1.13
CA CYS A 458 16.13 -5.15 -2.00
C CYS A 458 16.57 -3.89 -2.76
N ALA A 459 17.62 -3.19 -2.31
CA ALA A 459 18.16 -2.01 -2.98
C ALA A 459 18.90 -2.34 -4.29
N TYR A 460 19.27 -3.62 -4.50
CA TYR A 460 20.12 -4.04 -5.62
C TYR A 460 19.35 -4.87 -6.65
N GLY A 461 19.45 -4.50 -7.94
CA GLY A 461 19.09 -5.36 -9.06
C GLY A 461 20.37 -6.01 -9.59
N ILE A 462 20.50 -7.32 -9.50
CA ILE A 462 21.76 -8.01 -9.85
C ILE A 462 21.56 -8.79 -11.14
N ASP A 463 22.26 -8.37 -12.18
CA ASP A 463 22.24 -9.03 -13.48
C ASP A 463 23.25 -10.18 -13.49
N THR A 464 22.74 -11.39 -13.33
CA THR A 464 23.53 -12.62 -13.37
C THR A 464 23.60 -13.25 -14.75
N ASP A 465 22.87 -12.70 -15.73
CA ASP A 465 22.78 -13.24 -17.09
C ASP A 465 24.04 -12.89 -17.93
N ILE A 466 24.83 -11.91 -17.48
CA ILE A 466 26.02 -11.39 -18.16
C ILE A 466 27.28 -11.82 -17.37
N PRO A 467 28.40 -12.17 -18.05
CA PRO A 467 29.65 -12.59 -17.38
C PRO A 467 30.19 -11.55 -16.39
N THR A 468 29.98 -10.26 -16.67
CA THR A 468 30.26 -9.16 -15.74
C THR A 468 28.99 -8.86 -14.96
N GLN A 469 28.90 -9.37 -13.74
CA GLN A 469 27.79 -9.11 -12.83
C GLN A 469 27.54 -7.59 -12.72
N THR A 470 26.41 -7.12 -13.24
CA THR A 470 26.05 -5.70 -13.23
C THR A 470 25.05 -5.46 -12.10
N CYS A 471 25.34 -4.50 -11.23
CA CYS A 471 24.46 -4.14 -10.12
C CYS A 471 23.75 -2.81 -10.42
N TYR A 472 22.42 -2.81 -10.35
CA TYR A 472 21.55 -1.64 -10.50
C TYR A 472 21.02 -1.18 -9.14
N SER A 473 20.81 0.12 -8.97
CA SER A 473 20.08 0.66 -7.81
C SER A 473 18.58 0.64 -8.07
N TRP A 474 17.86 -0.30 -7.45
CA TRP A 474 16.39 -0.32 -7.51
C TRP A 474 15.77 0.91 -6.84
N CYS A 475 16.34 1.35 -5.71
CA CYS A 475 15.81 2.51 -4.98
C CYS A 475 15.86 3.79 -5.83
N ASP A 476 16.99 4.07 -6.48
CA ASP A 476 17.12 5.26 -7.33
C ASP A 476 16.20 5.18 -8.56
N VAL A 477 16.09 4.00 -9.19
CA VAL A 477 15.19 3.79 -10.33
C VAL A 477 13.74 4.07 -9.95
N VAL A 478 13.26 3.53 -8.83
CA VAL A 478 11.86 3.73 -8.43
C VAL A 478 11.58 5.18 -8.03
N VAL A 479 12.49 5.83 -7.30
CA VAL A 479 12.35 7.27 -6.97
C VAL A 479 12.25 8.09 -8.24
N LYS A 480 13.11 7.85 -9.23
CA LYS A 480 13.09 8.61 -10.49
C LYS A 480 11.84 8.35 -11.30
N SER A 481 11.37 7.11 -11.33
CA SER A 481 10.11 6.76 -11.99
C SER A 481 8.92 7.52 -11.38
N HIS A 482 8.85 7.62 -10.05
CA HIS A 482 7.82 8.41 -9.36
C HIS A 482 7.95 9.91 -9.64
N VAL A 483 9.15 10.47 -9.69
CA VAL A 483 9.35 11.89 -10.04
C VAL A 483 8.87 12.16 -11.47
N TYR A 484 9.21 11.29 -12.42
CA TYR A 484 8.73 11.42 -13.81
C TYR A 484 7.22 11.26 -13.92
N PHE A 485 6.62 10.36 -13.13
CA PHE A 485 5.17 10.24 -13.04
C PHE A 485 4.51 11.54 -12.58
N LEU A 486 4.97 12.11 -11.46
CA LEU A 486 4.42 13.36 -10.92
C LEU A 486 4.62 14.52 -11.90
N TYR A 487 5.76 14.55 -12.60
CA TYR A 487 6.01 15.53 -13.64
C TYR A 487 5.03 15.36 -14.81
N LEU A 488 4.86 14.14 -15.33
CA LEU A 488 3.84 13.86 -16.35
C LEU A 488 2.44 14.25 -15.89
N LYS A 489 2.09 14.03 -14.62
CA LYS A 489 0.78 14.40 -14.07
C LYS A 489 0.54 15.90 -14.18
N ILE A 490 1.53 16.74 -13.90
CA ILE A 490 1.42 18.21 -14.07
C ILE A 490 1.26 18.58 -15.54
N LEU A 491 2.06 17.96 -16.42
CA LEU A 491 2.03 18.24 -17.84
C LEU A 491 0.72 17.83 -18.51
N THR A 492 -0.03 16.90 -17.92
CA THR A 492 -1.20 16.29 -18.56
C THR A 492 -2.53 16.67 -17.89
N SER A 493 -2.53 17.07 -16.62
CA SER A 493 -3.77 17.32 -15.88
C SER A 493 -4.40 18.66 -16.20
N ARG A 494 -5.73 18.66 -16.37
CA ARG A 494 -6.52 19.88 -16.60
C ARG A 494 -6.39 20.85 -15.42
N GLY A 495 -6.31 22.14 -15.73
CA GLY A 495 -6.09 23.20 -14.75
C GLY A 495 -4.64 23.34 -14.28
N LEU A 496 -3.75 22.41 -14.62
CA LEU A 496 -2.30 22.57 -14.50
C LEU A 496 -1.73 23.07 -15.84
N LEU A 497 -1.00 22.26 -16.61
CA LEU A 497 -0.43 22.67 -17.90
C LEU A 497 -1.09 22.09 -19.17
N PRO A 498 -2.17 21.30 -19.03
CA PRO A 498 -2.57 20.20 -19.93
C PRO A 498 -2.03 20.26 -21.38
N LEU A 499 -0.83 19.72 -21.60
CA LEU A 499 -0.12 19.73 -22.87
C LEU A 499 -0.57 18.59 -23.80
N PRO A 500 -0.58 18.76 -25.13
CA PRO A 500 -0.98 17.71 -26.07
C PRO A 500 -0.02 16.50 -26.03
N ARG A 501 -0.50 15.28 -26.31
CA ARG A 501 0.31 14.04 -26.26
C ARG A 501 1.57 14.13 -27.13
N SER A 502 1.49 14.80 -28.28
CA SER A 502 2.63 15.03 -29.18
C SER A 502 3.68 16.00 -28.64
N HIS A 503 3.42 16.67 -27.51
CA HIS A 503 4.32 17.69 -26.97
C HIS A 503 5.70 17.10 -26.62
N PRO A 504 6.82 17.75 -27.00
CA PRO A 504 8.16 17.21 -26.80
C PRO A 504 8.51 16.86 -25.35
N LEU A 505 8.02 17.64 -24.37
CA LEU A 505 8.23 17.36 -22.95
C LEU A 505 7.59 16.03 -22.51
N ILE A 506 6.38 15.73 -23.00
CA ILE A 506 5.70 14.47 -22.71
C ILE A 506 6.48 13.31 -23.35
N LYS A 507 6.87 13.46 -24.62
CA LYS A 507 7.66 12.43 -25.33
C LYS A 507 9.00 12.13 -24.66
N ALA A 508 9.70 13.17 -24.23
CA ALA A 508 10.97 13.01 -23.51
C ALA A 508 10.78 12.26 -22.19
N LEU A 509 9.75 12.60 -21.40
CA LEU A 509 9.49 11.91 -20.13
C LEU A 509 9.05 10.45 -20.32
N ILE A 510 8.28 10.14 -21.37
CA ILE A 510 7.94 8.74 -21.68
C ILE A 510 9.21 7.95 -22.01
N ALA A 511 10.09 8.49 -22.86
CA ALA A 511 11.35 7.83 -23.19
C ALA A 511 12.20 7.57 -21.93
N GLU A 512 12.30 8.55 -21.03
CA GLU A 512 13.00 8.42 -19.75
C GLU A 512 12.38 7.30 -18.87
N ILE A 513 11.04 7.22 -18.76
CA ILE A 513 10.37 6.15 -18.01
C ILE A 513 10.63 4.77 -18.66
N MET A 514 10.60 4.67 -19.99
CA MET A 514 10.90 3.43 -20.70
C MET A 514 12.35 2.99 -20.54
N ASP A 515 13.29 3.93 -20.41
CA ASP A 515 14.71 3.67 -20.20
C ASP A 515 15.03 3.25 -18.75
N LEU A 516 14.14 3.58 -17.79
CA LEU A 516 14.22 3.06 -16.42
C LEU A 516 13.89 1.56 -16.32
N MET A 517 13.25 0.96 -17.32
CA MET A 517 12.95 -0.48 -17.36
C MET A 517 14.19 -1.32 -17.69
N PHE A 518 15.23 -1.24 -16.88
CA PHE A 518 16.51 -1.95 -17.10
C PHE A 518 16.36 -3.49 -17.14
N PHE A 519 15.23 -4.02 -16.63
CA PHE A 519 14.84 -5.43 -16.69
C PHE A 519 14.20 -5.85 -18.03
N VAL A 520 13.82 -4.90 -18.91
CA VAL A 520 13.40 -5.15 -20.30
C VAL A 520 14.61 -4.98 -21.20
N LYS A 521 15.10 -6.09 -21.75
CA LYS A 521 16.32 -6.14 -22.55
C LYS A 521 16.04 -6.43 -24.02
N PRO A 522 16.79 -5.83 -24.96
CA PRO A 522 16.64 -6.15 -26.37
C PRO A 522 17.27 -7.51 -26.66
N LYS A 523 16.64 -8.32 -27.52
CA LYS A 523 17.18 -9.61 -27.98
C LYS A 523 18.40 -9.48 -28.88
N SER A 524 18.63 -8.28 -29.42
CA SER A 524 19.85 -7.95 -30.15
C SER A 524 21.09 -7.87 -29.24
N THR A 525 20.90 -7.89 -27.90
CA THR A 525 22.01 -7.94 -26.95
C THR A 525 22.82 -9.23 -27.17
N PRO A 526 24.15 -9.14 -27.35
CA PRO A 526 24.99 -10.32 -27.49
C PRO A 526 24.84 -11.27 -26.30
N GLY A 527 24.65 -12.56 -26.57
CA GLY A 527 24.48 -13.58 -25.53
C GLY A 527 23.06 -13.75 -24.99
N PHE A 528 22.04 -13.24 -25.69
CA PHE A 528 20.64 -13.57 -25.36
C PHE A 528 20.39 -15.08 -25.48
N GLU A 529 20.00 -15.68 -24.36
CA GLU A 529 19.54 -17.06 -24.29
C GLU A 529 18.08 -17.09 -23.82
N PRO A 530 17.16 -17.82 -24.50
CA PRO A 530 15.75 -17.90 -24.10
C PRO A 530 15.53 -18.36 -22.65
N SER A 531 16.46 -19.15 -22.10
CA SER A 531 16.42 -19.62 -20.71
C SER A 531 16.48 -18.49 -19.68
N GLN A 532 17.07 -17.34 -20.03
CA GLN A 532 17.23 -16.15 -19.19
C GLN A 532 15.97 -15.26 -19.17
N ALA A 533 15.02 -15.49 -20.08
CA ALA A 533 13.83 -14.66 -20.24
C ALA A 533 12.63 -15.22 -19.45
N LEU A 534 12.02 -14.38 -18.60
CA LEU A 534 10.73 -14.66 -17.95
C LEU A 534 9.61 -14.63 -18.99
N LEU A 535 9.67 -13.65 -19.89
CA LEU A 535 8.75 -13.45 -21.00
C LEU A 535 9.50 -12.89 -22.20
N THR A 536 9.05 -13.19 -23.42
CA THR A 536 9.67 -12.72 -24.66
C THR A 536 8.61 -12.14 -25.59
N SER A 537 8.92 -11.01 -26.22
CA SER A 537 8.11 -10.41 -27.29
C SER A 537 8.81 -10.62 -28.64
N GLU A 538 8.67 -9.72 -29.62
CA GLU A 538 9.35 -9.83 -30.91
C GLU A 538 10.84 -9.45 -30.78
N ASN A 539 11.12 -8.24 -30.30
CA ASN A 539 12.43 -7.60 -30.22
C ASN A 539 13.01 -7.57 -28.79
N TYR A 540 12.17 -7.74 -27.76
CA TYR A 540 12.57 -7.60 -26.36
C TYR A 540 12.28 -8.86 -25.55
N TYR A 541 12.85 -8.92 -24.36
CA TYR A 541 12.55 -9.92 -23.36
C TYR A 541 12.63 -9.32 -21.95
N LEU A 542 11.93 -9.97 -21.03
CA LEU A 542 11.93 -9.64 -19.62
C LEU A 542 12.95 -10.54 -18.90
N SER A 543 13.99 -9.98 -18.27
CA SER A 543 15.04 -10.78 -17.63
C SER A 543 14.54 -11.43 -16.33
N LYS A 544 14.80 -12.74 -16.15
CA LYS A 544 14.43 -13.49 -14.94
C LYS A 544 15.16 -13.03 -13.68
N CYS A 545 16.40 -12.57 -13.79
CA CYS A 545 17.19 -12.16 -12.63
C CYS A 545 16.93 -10.71 -12.19
N LEU A 546 16.39 -9.88 -13.09
CA LEU A 546 16.13 -8.46 -12.84
C LEU A 546 14.65 -8.15 -12.62
N PHE A 547 13.72 -8.92 -13.19
CA PHE A 547 12.28 -8.68 -13.02
C PHE A 547 11.70 -9.53 -11.89
N ASP A 548 11.28 -8.87 -10.81
CA ASP A 548 10.62 -9.49 -9.68
C ASP A 548 9.53 -8.55 -9.11
N HIS A 549 8.98 -8.90 -7.95
CA HIS A 549 7.90 -8.18 -7.29
C HIS A 549 8.19 -6.70 -7.06
N ARG A 550 9.46 -6.26 -6.96
CA ARG A 550 9.80 -4.83 -6.83
C ARG A 550 9.28 -4.00 -8.00
N ALA A 551 9.11 -4.63 -9.17
CA ALA A 551 8.51 -4.01 -10.34
C ALA A 551 7.06 -3.56 -10.12
N ILE A 552 6.32 -4.15 -9.17
CA ILE A 552 4.95 -3.75 -8.81
C ILE A 552 4.92 -2.26 -8.43
N MET A 553 5.99 -1.76 -7.80
CA MET A 553 6.10 -0.36 -7.36
C MET A 553 6.29 0.62 -8.52
N LEU A 554 6.57 0.13 -9.73
CA LEU A 554 6.66 0.96 -10.94
C LEU A 554 5.34 1.03 -11.72
N GLN A 555 4.28 0.35 -11.25
CA GLN A 555 3.05 0.26 -12.02
C GLN A 555 2.42 1.62 -12.36
N PHE A 556 2.43 2.59 -11.45
CA PHE A 556 1.76 3.88 -11.66
C PHE A 556 2.43 4.75 -12.73
N PRO A 557 3.75 5.02 -12.65
CA PRO A 557 4.46 5.70 -13.74
C PRO A 557 4.20 5.05 -15.10
N VAL A 558 4.23 3.72 -15.16
CA VAL A 558 4.11 2.98 -16.40
C VAL A 558 2.67 2.94 -16.93
N ARG A 559 1.67 2.93 -16.03
CA ARG A 559 0.24 2.99 -16.41
C ARG A 559 -0.09 4.29 -17.14
N LEU A 560 0.45 5.42 -16.69
CA LEU A 560 0.22 6.70 -17.36
C LEU A 560 0.81 6.71 -18.78
N CYS A 561 1.92 5.99 -19.01
CA CYS A 561 2.51 5.85 -20.34
C CYS A 561 1.62 5.08 -21.32
N ILE A 562 0.70 4.21 -20.86
CA ILE A 562 -0.21 3.45 -21.75
C ILE A 562 -1.04 4.39 -22.64
N GLU A 563 -1.52 5.50 -22.08
CA GLU A 563 -2.37 6.47 -22.76
C GLU A 563 -1.58 7.47 -23.62
N LEU A 564 -0.29 7.64 -23.33
CA LEU A 564 0.56 8.67 -23.91
C LEU A 564 1.56 8.14 -24.95
N ALA A 565 1.86 6.84 -24.92
CA ALA A 565 2.72 6.18 -25.88
C ALA A 565 2.10 6.16 -27.29
N ASP A 566 2.97 6.21 -28.29
CA ASP A 566 2.59 6.18 -29.71
C ASP A 566 3.45 5.26 -30.57
N SER A 567 4.60 4.80 -30.08
CA SER A 567 5.50 3.93 -30.83
C SER A 567 5.24 2.44 -30.56
N ASP A 568 5.41 1.60 -31.59
CA ASP A 568 5.29 0.14 -31.45
C ASP A 568 6.33 -0.42 -30.45
N VAL A 569 7.50 0.22 -30.33
CA VAL A 569 8.54 -0.14 -29.36
C VAL A 569 8.08 0.07 -27.93
N ASP A 570 7.46 1.21 -27.64
CA ASP A 570 6.95 1.50 -26.29
C ASP A 570 5.82 0.55 -25.93
N PHE A 571 4.89 0.28 -26.86
CA PHE A 571 3.83 -0.69 -26.63
C PHE A 571 4.36 -2.10 -26.39
N GLU A 572 5.40 -2.53 -27.11
CA GLU A 572 6.04 -3.82 -26.90
C GLU A 572 6.67 -3.94 -25.49
N LYS A 573 7.35 -2.88 -25.02
CA LYS A 573 7.89 -2.83 -23.65
C LYS A 573 6.78 -2.83 -22.59
N LEU A 574 5.72 -2.06 -22.82
CA LEU A 574 4.55 -1.99 -21.93
C LEU A 574 3.83 -3.33 -21.82
N GLU A 575 3.63 -4.03 -22.94
CA GLU A 575 3.05 -5.39 -22.98
C GLU A 575 3.89 -6.33 -22.11
N LEU A 576 5.21 -6.39 -22.33
CA LEU A 576 6.11 -7.21 -21.51
C LEU A 576 6.04 -6.88 -20.02
N PHE A 577 6.02 -5.59 -19.67
CA PHE A 577 5.99 -5.15 -18.27
C PHE A 577 4.73 -5.62 -17.56
N PHE A 578 3.53 -5.33 -18.10
CA PHE A 578 2.28 -5.68 -17.42
C PHE A 578 1.97 -7.17 -17.46
N GLU A 579 2.31 -7.88 -18.54
CA GLU A 579 2.21 -9.35 -18.56
C GLU A 579 3.18 -9.98 -17.56
N GLY A 580 4.41 -9.44 -17.44
CA GLY A 580 5.36 -9.80 -16.40
C GLY A 580 4.80 -9.61 -14.99
N LEU A 581 4.16 -8.47 -14.72
CA LEU A 581 3.54 -8.20 -13.42
C LEU A 581 2.47 -9.23 -13.05
N VAL A 582 1.68 -9.70 -14.02
CA VAL A 582 0.71 -10.79 -13.79
C VAL A 582 1.42 -12.10 -13.42
N LEU A 583 2.56 -12.41 -14.03
CA LEU A 583 3.34 -13.62 -13.71
C LEU A 583 3.94 -13.61 -12.31
N VAL A 584 4.18 -12.43 -11.73
CA VAL A 584 4.65 -12.26 -10.34
C VAL A 584 3.50 -12.01 -9.35
N GLY A 585 2.25 -12.25 -9.75
CA GLY A 585 1.11 -12.26 -8.84
C GLY A 585 0.31 -10.96 -8.72
N CYS A 586 0.62 -9.93 -9.52
CA CYS A 586 -0.15 -8.69 -9.54
C CYS A 586 -1.34 -8.79 -10.50
N GLY A 587 -2.51 -9.16 -9.96
CA GLY A 587 -3.74 -9.43 -10.71
C GLY A 587 -4.25 -8.21 -11.46
N ASN A 588 -4.24 -7.03 -10.84
CA ASN A 588 -4.76 -5.79 -11.44
C ASN A 588 -3.98 -5.34 -12.70
N SER A 589 -2.80 -5.92 -12.95
CA SER A 589 -1.99 -5.65 -14.15
C SER A 589 -2.54 -6.32 -15.40
N SER A 590 -3.45 -7.29 -15.26
CA SER A 590 -4.15 -7.91 -16.39
C SER A 590 -4.99 -6.89 -17.19
N VAL A 591 -5.69 -6.00 -16.50
CA VAL A 591 -6.48 -4.91 -17.10
C VAL A 591 -5.55 -3.90 -17.79
N ALA A 592 -4.38 -3.61 -17.19
CA ALA A 592 -3.38 -2.76 -17.82
C ALA A 592 -2.85 -3.38 -19.12
N ALA A 593 -2.51 -4.68 -19.11
CA ALA A 593 -2.03 -5.39 -20.29
C ALA A 593 -3.07 -5.42 -21.42
N GLU A 594 -4.35 -5.58 -21.10
CA GLU A 594 -5.44 -5.44 -22.07
C GLU A 594 -5.50 -4.02 -22.65
N LYS A 595 -5.38 -3.00 -21.79
CA LYS A 595 -5.40 -1.61 -22.21
C LYS A 595 -4.25 -1.23 -23.13
N VAL A 596 -3.05 -1.77 -22.89
CA VAL A 596 -1.91 -1.61 -23.80
C VAL A 596 -2.26 -2.10 -25.20
N ARG A 597 -2.87 -3.30 -25.31
CA ARG A 597 -3.29 -3.88 -26.60
C ARG A 597 -4.35 -3.01 -27.30
N GLU A 598 -5.34 -2.50 -26.55
CA GLU A 598 -6.34 -1.57 -27.08
C GLU A 598 -5.69 -0.28 -27.61
N ASN A 599 -4.80 0.33 -26.84
CA ASN A 599 -4.18 1.60 -27.19
C ASN A 599 -3.17 1.48 -28.32
N LYS A 600 -2.49 0.34 -28.46
CA LYS A 600 -1.67 0.01 -29.63
C LYS A 600 -2.49 0.04 -30.91
N ILE A 601 -3.68 -0.57 -30.90
CA ILE A 601 -4.61 -0.53 -32.04
C ILE A 601 -5.13 0.89 -32.27
N ALA A 602 -5.49 1.61 -31.21
CA ALA A 602 -5.95 3.00 -31.31
C ALA A 602 -4.86 3.93 -31.89
N SER A 603 -3.59 3.75 -31.49
CA SER A 603 -2.45 4.50 -32.01
C SER A 603 -2.27 4.30 -33.51
N LYS A 604 -2.37 3.05 -34.00
CA LYS A 604 -2.31 2.74 -35.44
C LYS A 604 -3.47 3.39 -36.21
N LYS A 605 -4.67 3.46 -35.64
CA LYS A 605 -5.79 4.18 -36.25
C LYS A 605 -5.51 5.69 -36.32
N ARG A 606 -4.96 6.28 -35.24
CA ARG A 606 -4.59 7.70 -35.19
C ARG A 606 -3.53 8.08 -36.24
N SER A 607 -2.52 7.24 -36.44
CA SER A 607 -1.48 7.52 -37.44
C SER A 607 -2.00 7.43 -38.89
N LEU A 608 -2.99 6.57 -39.15
CA LEU A 608 -3.64 6.44 -40.47
C LEU A 608 -4.67 7.55 -40.75
N SER A 609 -5.34 8.05 -39.72
CA SER A 609 -6.26 9.19 -39.84
C SER A 609 -5.50 10.51 -39.78
N LYS A 610 -5.29 11.20 -40.92
CA LYS A 610 -4.84 12.61 -40.88
C LYS A 610 -5.80 13.40 -39.96
N PRO A 611 -5.31 14.10 -38.93
CA PRO A 611 -6.20 14.73 -37.95
C PRO A 611 -6.99 15.84 -38.63
N LYS A 612 -8.30 15.62 -38.81
CA LYS A 612 -9.26 16.70 -39.04
C LYS A 612 -9.64 17.26 -37.66
N GLY A 613 -8.81 18.15 -37.14
CA GLY A 613 -9.07 18.91 -35.91
C GLY A 613 -8.03 18.69 -34.80
N GLU A 614 -7.68 19.77 -34.10
CA GLU A 614 -6.69 19.84 -33.01
C GLU A 614 -7.11 19.09 -31.72
N ASN A 615 -8.37 18.65 -31.60
CA ASN A 615 -8.90 18.11 -30.34
C ASN A 615 -8.53 16.65 -30.03
N SER A 616 -8.08 15.83 -30.98
CA SER A 616 -7.79 14.41 -30.71
C SER A 616 -6.49 14.16 -29.94
N ASP A 617 -5.59 15.14 -29.89
CA ASP A 617 -4.28 14.99 -29.25
C ASP A 617 -4.29 15.37 -27.75
N LEU A 618 -5.38 16.00 -27.30
CA LEU A 618 -5.74 16.21 -25.89
C LEU A 618 -6.75 15.17 -25.38
N ASP A 619 -7.18 14.25 -26.25
CA ASP A 619 -8.09 13.15 -25.92
C ASP A 619 -7.28 11.95 -25.39
N TYR A 620 -6.65 12.17 -24.24
CA TYR A 620 -6.08 11.12 -23.40
C TYR A 620 -6.68 11.26 -22.00
N GLN A 621 -7.00 10.13 -21.38
CA GLN A 621 -7.45 10.13 -19.99
C GLN A 621 -6.23 10.18 -19.09
N THR A 622 -6.08 11.25 -18.30
CA THR A 622 -5.09 11.32 -17.22
C THR A 622 -5.53 10.59 -15.96
N GLN A 623 -6.76 10.07 -15.99
CA GLN A 623 -7.25 9.12 -15.03
C GLN A 623 -6.55 7.78 -15.31
N ILE A 624 -5.77 7.31 -14.34
CA ILE A 624 -5.26 5.95 -14.38
C ILE A 624 -6.47 5.08 -14.05
N PHE A 625 -7.00 4.38 -15.06
CA PHE A 625 -8.22 3.57 -15.01
C PHE A 625 -8.28 2.65 -13.78
N ASP A 626 -9.50 2.48 -13.27
CA ASP A 626 -9.98 1.53 -12.26
C ASP A 626 -8.89 0.71 -11.57
N ILE A 627 -8.11 1.39 -10.73
CA ILE A 627 -7.88 0.86 -9.39
C ILE A 627 -9.31 0.95 -8.78
N TYR A 628 -10.01 -0.17 -8.64
CA TYR A 628 -11.47 -0.25 -8.39
C TYR A 628 -12.07 0.25 -7.06
#